data_AF-A0AAE1I6W1-F1
#
_entry.id   AF-A0AAE1I6W1-F1
#
_cell.length_a   1.000
_cell.length_b   1.000
_cell.length_c   1.000
_cell.angle_alpha   90.00
_cell.angle_beta   90.00
_cell.angle_gamma   90.00
#
_symmetry.space_group_name_H-M   'P 1'
#
loop_
_entity.id
_entity.type
_entity.pdbx_description
1 polymer ?
#
loop_
_entity_poly.entity_id
_entity_poly.type
_entity_poly.pdbx_seq_one_letter_code
_entity_poly.pdbx_strand_id
1 'polypeptide(L)'
;MPSRSPSASGLLPMPGAPSSSWAVYSARLKSLVKHPNMRVIVAFWLLGLINNVLYVIILSAAQDLVGSLPKGVVLLADVVPSFFTKLIAPYFIHRIPYPIRVLIFIALSAGGMLMIALTPPSKSVAVKMVGVILASLSSGGGELSFLGLTHYYGHVSLAGWGSGTGAAGLVGAGLYVLLTDWWGFTVQQSLLFSACLPAIMFVSFFFVLPLDPLRQGSALKEYDAVPERDVEDEDADQTEHEIAASTSALLVPEPSVLSANTAYAMTRGEANSLRNNMRRAKALFIPYMAPLLLVYVAEYTINQGVSPTLLFPLESSPFKEFREFYPFYGFLYQVGVFISRSSTSFIRIHHLYLPSLLQVGNLILLTLHAVFFFIPSVYIVLIVIFWEGLLGGAVYVNCFAEIMENVPAEEREFSLSATTVSDSGGICIAGLISIVMETSLCDYQVAHGRDWCQRVTVSHGRGL
;
A
#
# COMPACT_ATOMS: atom_id res chain seq x y z
N MET A 1 -43.99 34.61 10.17
CA MET A 1 -42.68 34.34 9.51
C MET A 1 -41.74 33.77 10.57
N PRO A 2 -41.49 32.45 10.60
CA PRO A 2 -40.59 31.88 11.59
C PRO A 2 -39.14 32.11 11.16
N SER A 3 -38.35 32.57 12.12
CA SER A 3 -36.92 32.82 12.06
C SER A 3 -36.14 31.54 11.72
N ARG A 4 -35.42 31.56 10.59
CA ARG A 4 -34.43 30.53 10.27
C ARG A 4 -33.21 30.68 11.19
N SER A 5 -32.91 29.62 11.91
CA SER A 5 -31.69 29.44 12.69
C SER A 5 -30.46 29.41 11.75
N PRO A 6 -29.38 30.18 11.99
CA PRO A 6 -28.20 30.22 11.10
C PRO A 6 -27.22 29.05 11.32
N SER A 7 -27.67 27.92 11.86
CA SER A 7 -26.83 26.78 12.25
C SER A 7 -27.07 25.58 11.33
N ALA A 8 -26.63 25.65 10.07
CA ALA A 8 -26.70 24.48 9.18
C ALA A 8 -25.59 24.39 8.12
N SER A 9 -24.84 25.45 7.86
CA SER A 9 -23.78 25.40 6.84
C SER A 9 -22.43 25.13 7.50
N GLY A 10 -21.89 23.92 7.30
CA GLY A 10 -20.53 23.51 7.70
C GLY A 10 -19.39 24.27 6.99
N LEU A 11 -19.68 25.45 6.44
CA LEU A 11 -18.72 26.33 5.78
C LEU A 11 -17.97 27.17 6.82
N LEU A 12 -16.66 27.32 6.61
CA LEU A 12 -15.82 28.22 7.40
C LEU A 12 -16.34 29.66 7.22
N PRO A 13 -16.41 30.48 8.28
CA PRO A 13 -16.81 31.87 8.15
C PRO A 13 -15.84 32.59 7.21
N MET A 14 -16.39 33.33 6.24
CA MET A 14 -15.62 34.12 5.29
C MET A 14 -14.68 35.07 6.05
N PRO A 15 -13.39 35.17 5.68
CA PRO A 15 -12.46 36.11 6.32
C PRO A 15 -13.03 37.53 6.26
N GLY A 16 -13.15 38.20 7.42
CA GLY A 16 -13.66 39.57 7.51
C GLY A 16 -15.15 39.73 7.82
N ALA A 17 -15.91 38.64 8.03
CA ALA A 17 -17.28 38.74 8.53
C ALA A 17 -17.30 39.21 10.01
N PRO A 18 -18.29 39.99 10.46
CA PRO A 18 -18.39 40.44 11.87
C PRO A 18 -18.59 39.29 12.88
N SER A 19 -18.91 38.08 12.40
CA SER A 19 -18.97 36.83 13.18
C SER A 19 -17.70 35.98 13.10
N SER A 20 -16.67 36.43 12.36
CA SER A 20 -15.38 35.76 12.26
C SER A 20 -14.50 36.14 13.44
N SER A 21 -14.20 35.16 14.30
CA SER A 21 -13.19 35.29 15.34
C SER A 21 -12.30 34.04 15.33
N TRP A 22 -11.05 34.18 15.77
CA TRP A 22 -10.15 33.05 15.90
C TRP A 22 -10.71 31.96 16.83
N ALA A 23 -11.47 32.37 17.85
CA ALA A 23 -12.18 31.45 18.73
C ALA A 23 -13.27 30.65 18.00
N VAL A 24 -14.04 31.28 17.09
CA VAL A 24 -15.07 30.60 16.28
C VAL A 24 -14.43 29.71 15.21
N TYR A 25 -13.34 30.15 14.59
CA TYR A 25 -12.60 29.33 13.62
C TYR A 25 -11.97 28.11 14.28
N SER A 26 -11.29 28.29 15.42
CA SER A 26 -10.72 27.19 16.20
C SER A 26 -11.79 26.28 16.79
N ALA A 27 -12.94 26.80 17.24
CA ALA A 27 -14.06 25.98 17.71
C ALA A 27 -14.71 25.17 16.59
N ARG A 28 -14.87 25.74 15.39
CA ARG A 28 -15.41 25.02 14.22
C ARG A 28 -14.41 24.01 13.66
N LEU A 29 -13.11 24.34 13.62
CA LEU A 29 -12.06 23.37 13.27
C LEU A 29 -12.03 22.23 14.28
N LYS A 30 -12.12 22.52 15.59
CA LYS A 30 -12.26 21.51 16.65
C LYS A 30 -13.56 20.71 16.51
N SER A 31 -14.65 21.29 16.03
CA SER A 31 -15.93 20.60 15.77
C SER A 31 -15.85 19.68 14.54
N LEU A 32 -15.22 20.12 13.45
CA LEU A 32 -14.94 19.31 12.27
C LEU A 32 -13.99 18.16 12.58
N VAL A 33 -12.95 18.38 13.40
CA VAL A 33 -12.04 17.35 13.92
C VAL A 33 -12.72 16.41 14.92
N LYS A 34 -13.83 16.84 15.55
CA LYS A 34 -14.65 15.98 16.43
C LYS A 34 -15.65 15.11 15.67
N HIS A 35 -15.87 15.34 14.37
CA HIS A 35 -16.68 14.40 13.60
C HIS A 35 -15.98 13.04 13.54
N PRO A 36 -16.68 11.93 13.86
CA PRO A 36 -16.09 10.58 13.85
C PRO A 36 -15.48 10.25 12.48
N ASN A 37 -16.12 10.69 11.40
CA ASN A 37 -15.61 10.51 10.04
C ASN A 37 -14.28 11.24 9.79
N MET A 38 -14.08 12.44 10.34
CA MET A 38 -12.82 13.17 10.17
C MET A 38 -11.67 12.51 10.92
N ARG A 39 -11.93 12.00 12.13
CA ARG A 39 -10.94 11.23 12.90
C ARG A 39 -10.50 9.98 12.15
N VAL A 40 -11.45 9.27 11.54
CA VAL A 40 -11.17 8.12 10.67
C VAL A 40 -10.33 8.53 9.47
N ILE A 41 -10.69 9.60 8.74
CA ILE A 41 -9.90 10.10 7.60
C ILE A 41 -8.47 10.40 8.03
N VAL A 42 -8.30 11.21 9.08
CA VAL A 42 -6.97 11.62 9.56
C VAL A 42 -6.16 10.41 10.01
N ALA A 43 -6.79 9.47 10.74
CA ALA A 43 -6.11 8.25 11.18
C ALA A 43 -5.62 7.44 9.98
N PHE A 44 -6.50 7.09 9.05
CA PHE A 44 -6.13 6.31 7.87
C PHE A 44 -5.17 7.05 6.93
N TRP A 45 -5.25 8.39 6.86
CA TRP A 45 -4.29 9.20 6.12
C TRP A 45 -2.88 9.10 6.71
N LEU A 46 -2.74 9.25 8.03
CA LEU A 46 -1.46 9.06 8.72
C LEU A 46 -0.95 7.63 8.63
N LEU A 47 -1.83 6.63 8.75
CA LEU A 47 -1.46 5.21 8.61
C LEU A 47 -0.94 4.93 7.19
N GLY A 48 -1.66 5.37 6.16
CA GLY A 48 -1.26 5.20 4.76
C GLY A 48 0.04 5.93 4.43
N LEU A 49 0.20 7.16 4.92
CA LEU A 49 1.40 7.96 4.74
C LEU A 49 2.62 7.25 5.35
N ILE A 50 2.57 6.93 6.65
CA ILE A 50 3.73 6.39 7.37
C ILE A 50 4.08 4.98 6.91
N ASN A 51 3.09 4.16 6.53
CA ASN A 51 3.34 2.83 5.99
C ASN A 51 4.22 2.86 4.74
N ASN A 52 4.07 3.89 3.90
CA ASN A 52 4.75 3.98 2.60
C ASN A 52 5.93 4.97 2.59
N VAL A 53 5.97 5.96 3.50
CA VAL A 53 7.02 6.99 3.47
C VAL A 53 8.41 6.41 3.73
N LEU A 54 8.51 5.40 4.60
CA LEU A 54 9.79 4.77 4.93
C LEU A 54 10.38 4.02 3.74
N TYR A 55 9.53 3.34 2.97
CA TYR A 55 9.91 2.71 1.70
C TYR A 55 10.52 3.75 0.74
N VAL A 56 9.86 4.90 0.58
CA VAL A 56 10.35 5.99 -0.30
C VAL A 56 11.68 6.57 0.21
N ILE A 57 11.85 6.73 1.52
CA ILE A 57 13.09 7.24 2.11
C ILE A 57 14.24 6.25 1.93
N ILE A 58 14.00 4.94 2.11
CA ILE A 58 15.01 3.89 1.88
C ILE A 58 15.44 3.89 0.41
N LEU A 59 14.50 3.97 -0.54
CA LEU A 59 14.83 4.02 -1.97
C LEU A 59 15.57 5.31 -2.37
N SER A 60 15.21 6.44 -1.75
CA SER A 60 15.91 7.72 -1.97
C SER A 60 17.33 7.67 -1.44
N ALA A 61 17.52 7.09 -0.25
CA ALA A 61 18.82 6.85 0.36
C ALA A 61 19.59 5.70 -0.29
N ALA A 62 18.95 4.87 -1.13
CA ALA A 62 19.58 3.67 -1.70
C ALA A 62 20.85 4.02 -2.48
N GLN A 63 20.86 5.13 -3.23
CA GLN A 63 22.05 5.55 -3.97
C GLN A 63 23.25 5.80 -3.04
N ASP A 64 22.98 6.37 -1.86
CA ASP A 64 24.00 6.68 -0.86
C ASP A 64 24.35 5.48 0.04
N LEU A 65 23.42 4.53 0.19
CA LEU A 65 23.55 3.35 1.05
C LEU A 65 24.36 2.21 0.43
N VAL A 66 24.31 2.12 -0.90
CA VAL A 66 24.53 0.86 -1.66
C VAL A 66 25.86 0.86 -2.41
N GLY A 67 26.47 2.04 -2.64
CA GLY A 67 27.81 2.15 -3.23
C GLY A 67 27.92 1.41 -4.57
N SER A 68 28.51 0.20 -4.55
CA SER A 68 28.78 -0.64 -5.72
C SER A 68 27.69 -1.67 -6.06
N LEU A 69 26.64 -1.82 -5.25
CA LEU A 69 25.58 -2.78 -5.53
C LEU A 69 24.60 -2.22 -6.58
N PRO A 70 24.08 -3.04 -7.51
CA PRO A 70 23.08 -2.59 -8.47
C PRO A 70 21.79 -2.14 -7.76
N LYS A 71 21.24 -0.98 -8.15
CA LYS A 71 19.97 -0.43 -7.62
C LYS A 71 18.82 -1.45 -7.70
N GLY A 72 18.80 -2.27 -8.75
CA GLY A 72 17.81 -3.34 -8.93
C GLY A 72 17.83 -4.40 -7.82
N VAL A 73 18.98 -4.71 -7.21
CA VAL A 73 19.05 -5.67 -6.08
C VAL A 73 18.39 -5.11 -4.84
N VAL A 74 18.55 -3.81 -4.60
CA VAL A 74 17.95 -3.11 -3.46
C VAL A 74 16.44 -3.07 -3.62
N LEU A 75 15.98 -2.71 -4.82
CA LEU A 75 14.56 -2.74 -5.16
C LEU A 75 13.97 -4.15 -4.99
N LEU A 76 14.64 -5.20 -5.49
CA LEU A 76 14.14 -6.56 -5.32
C LEU A 76 14.06 -6.97 -3.85
N ALA A 77 15.08 -6.63 -3.04
CA ALA A 77 15.05 -6.90 -1.61
C ALA A 77 13.97 -6.12 -0.86
N ASP A 78 13.49 -5.03 -1.43
CA ASP A 78 12.44 -4.18 -0.87
C ASP A 78 11.03 -4.59 -1.33
N VAL A 79 10.88 -5.19 -2.52
CA VAL A 79 9.57 -5.57 -3.06
C VAL A 79 9.23 -7.03 -2.80
N VAL A 80 10.21 -7.93 -2.95
CA VAL A 80 9.98 -9.39 -2.86
C VAL A 80 9.46 -9.84 -1.47
N PRO A 81 10.00 -9.35 -0.33
CA PRO A 81 9.46 -9.73 0.97
C PRO A 81 8.01 -9.25 1.18
N SER A 82 7.68 -8.04 0.73
CA SER A 82 6.32 -7.51 0.74
C SER A 82 5.38 -8.38 -0.10
N PHE A 83 5.79 -8.79 -1.31
CA PHE A 83 5.02 -9.70 -2.16
C PHE A 83 4.72 -11.03 -1.46
N PHE A 84 5.72 -11.69 -0.88
CA PHE A 84 5.50 -12.94 -0.15
C PHE A 84 4.63 -12.74 1.10
N THR A 85 4.78 -11.61 1.78
CA THR A 85 3.92 -11.26 2.92
C THR A 85 2.47 -11.15 2.47
N LYS A 86 2.18 -10.43 1.39
CA LYS A 86 0.82 -10.29 0.85
C LYS A 86 0.27 -11.58 0.26
N LEU A 87 1.14 -12.45 -0.25
CA LEU A 87 0.74 -13.76 -0.76
C LEU A 87 0.34 -14.72 0.36
N ILE A 88 1.06 -14.72 1.49
CA ILE A 88 0.89 -15.75 2.53
C ILE A 88 0.07 -15.23 3.72
N ALA A 89 0.24 -13.97 4.13
CA ALA A 89 -0.37 -13.43 5.35
C ALA A 89 -1.90 -13.46 5.38
N PRO A 90 -2.65 -13.16 4.29
CA PRO A 90 -4.12 -13.16 4.34
C PRO A 90 -4.74 -14.46 4.87
N TYR A 91 -4.05 -15.59 4.70
CA TYR A 91 -4.54 -16.91 5.12
C TYR A 91 -4.50 -17.16 6.63
N PHE A 92 -3.66 -16.45 7.39
CA PHE A 92 -3.51 -16.66 8.83
C PHE A 92 -3.58 -15.36 9.65
N ILE A 93 -3.45 -14.19 9.02
CA ILE A 93 -3.33 -12.91 9.72
C ILE A 93 -4.59 -12.59 10.55
N HIS A 94 -5.75 -13.11 10.15
CA HIS A 94 -7.01 -12.99 10.88
C HIS A 94 -6.94 -13.53 12.33
N ARG A 95 -6.01 -14.44 12.64
CA ARG A 95 -5.78 -14.97 13.99
C ARG A 95 -5.11 -13.97 14.94
N ILE A 96 -4.42 -12.97 14.40
CA ILE A 96 -3.71 -11.94 15.18
C ILE A 96 -4.60 -10.70 15.25
N PRO A 97 -4.90 -10.12 16.42
CA PRO A 97 -5.72 -8.91 16.50
C PRO A 97 -4.95 -7.67 16.01
N TYR A 98 -5.67 -6.71 15.41
CA TYR A 98 -5.09 -5.49 14.81
C TYR A 98 -4.11 -4.71 15.69
N PRO A 99 -4.37 -4.46 16.99
CA PRO A 99 -3.42 -3.77 17.85
C PRO A 99 -2.04 -4.43 17.91
N ILE A 100 -2.00 -5.76 17.93
CA ILE A 100 -0.74 -6.52 17.94
C ILE A 100 -0.04 -6.41 16.58
N ARG A 101 -0.78 -6.53 15.47
CA ARG A 101 -0.23 -6.36 14.11
C ARG A 101 0.47 -5.01 13.96
N VAL A 102 -0.17 -3.92 14.41
CA VAL A 102 0.37 -2.56 14.33
C VAL A 102 1.67 -2.42 15.12
N LEU A 103 1.73 -2.97 16.34
CA LEU A 103 2.96 -2.97 17.14
C LEU A 103 4.09 -3.75 16.47
N ILE A 104 3.79 -4.89 15.85
CA ILE A 104 4.77 -5.67 15.08
C ILE A 104 5.30 -4.84 13.89
N PHE A 105 4.43 -4.18 13.13
CA PHE A 105 4.85 -3.33 12.01
C PHE A 105 5.71 -2.15 12.46
N ILE A 106 5.35 -1.49 13.56
CA ILE A 106 6.18 -0.42 14.14
C ILE A 106 7.57 -0.94 14.54
N ALA A 107 7.64 -2.10 15.19
CA ALA A 107 8.91 -2.69 15.60
C ALA A 107 9.77 -3.09 14.39
N LEU A 108 9.16 -3.70 13.36
CA LEU A 108 9.84 -4.11 12.14
C LEU A 108 10.35 -2.90 11.35
N SER A 109 9.53 -1.85 11.17
CA SER A 109 9.91 -0.64 10.45
C SER A 109 10.98 0.18 11.18
N ALA A 110 10.80 0.45 12.48
CA ALA A 110 11.79 1.17 13.27
C ALA A 110 13.08 0.36 13.40
N GLY A 111 12.99 -0.95 13.64
CA GLY A 111 14.13 -1.86 13.70
C GLY A 111 14.90 -1.92 12.37
N GLY A 112 14.18 -2.03 11.25
CA GLY A 112 14.76 -2.01 9.91
C GLY A 112 15.54 -0.72 9.64
N MET A 113 14.92 0.43 9.90
CA MET A 113 15.56 1.75 9.73
C MET A 113 16.77 1.95 10.64
N LEU A 114 16.68 1.54 11.92
CA LEU A 114 17.80 1.60 12.86
C LEU A 114 18.95 0.70 12.44
N MET A 115 18.68 -0.51 11.94
CA MET A 115 19.74 -1.38 11.44
C MET A 115 20.46 -0.77 10.24
N ILE A 116 19.74 -0.14 9.31
CA ILE A 116 20.34 0.55 8.17
C ILE A 116 21.18 1.75 8.65
N ALA A 117 20.64 2.57 9.55
CA ALA A 117 21.29 3.79 10.03
C ALA A 117 22.54 3.50 10.90
N LEU A 118 22.49 2.49 11.76
CA LEU A 118 23.56 2.20 12.72
C LEU A 118 24.67 1.32 12.13
N THR A 119 24.45 0.71 10.96
CA THR A 119 25.47 -0.13 10.31
C THR A 119 26.52 0.73 9.64
N PRO A 120 27.80 0.65 10.06
CA PRO A 120 28.88 1.42 9.45
C PRO A 120 29.05 1.08 7.95
N PRO A 121 29.50 2.03 7.11
CA PRO A 121 29.78 1.77 5.70
C PRO A 121 30.78 0.62 5.45
N SER A 122 31.64 0.34 6.43
CA SER A 122 32.67 -0.71 6.40
C SER A 122 32.18 -2.11 6.80
N LYS A 123 30.95 -2.25 7.32
CA LYS A 123 30.34 -3.55 7.67
C LYS A 123 29.34 -4.02 6.63
N SER A 124 29.18 -5.35 6.60
CA SER A 124 28.50 -6.16 5.58
C SER A 124 27.20 -5.56 5.09
N VAL A 125 27.17 -5.30 3.77
CA VAL A 125 25.99 -5.02 2.94
C VAL A 125 24.80 -5.89 3.33
N ALA A 126 25.02 -7.15 3.72
CA ALA A 126 23.96 -8.05 4.16
C ALA A 126 23.13 -7.50 5.33
N VAL A 127 23.74 -6.81 6.30
CA VAL A 127 23.01 -6.25 7.45
C VAL A 127 22.08 -5.12 7.02
N LYS A 128 22.53 -4.26 6.10
CA LYS A 128 21.68 -3.23 5.49
C LYS A 128 20.52 -3.87 4.71
N MET A 129 20.79 -4.94 3.96
CA MET A 129 19.75 -5.68 3.23
C MET A 129 18.72 -6.32 4.17
N VAL A 130 19.14 -6.86 5.32
CA VAL A 130 18.21 -7.36 6.34
C VAL A 130 17.33 -6.22 6.86
N GLY A 131 17.88 -5.02 7.06
CA GLY A 131 17.11 -3.83 7.42
C GLY A 131 16.05 -3.45 6.39
N VAL A 132 16.40 -3.49 5.10
CA VAL A 132 15.47 -3.27 3.99
C VAL A 132 14.35 -4.33 4.00
N ILE A 133 14.71 -5.61 4.20
CA ILE A 133 13.73 -6.70 4.28
C ILE A 133 12.76 -6.49 5.45
N LEU A 134 13.22 -6.09 6.64
CA LEU A 134 12.32 -5.83 7.78
C LEU A 134 11.34 -4.67 7.48
N ALA A 135 11.83 -3.60 6.85
CA ALA A 135 10.99 -2.48 6.45
C ALA A 135 9.95 -2.91 5.39
N SER A 136 10.37 -3.75 4.42
CA SER A 136 9.49 -4.34 3.40
C SER A 136 8.38 -5.21 4.00
N LEU A 137 8.72 -6.10 4.95
CA LEU A 137 7.75 -6.92 5.68
C LEU A 137 6.73 -6.06 6.43
N SER A 138 7.20 -4.97 7.06
CA SER A 138 6.32 -4.00 7.73
C SER A 138 5.38 -3.32 6.75
N SER A 139 5.88 -2.82 5.63
CA SER A 139 5.08 -2.09 4.64
C SER A 139 4.01 -2.99 4.01
N GLY A 140 4.40 -4.20 3.58
CA GLY A 140 3.48 -5.17 3.00
C GLY A 140 2.43 -5.65 4.00
N GLY A 141 2.86 -6.01 5.21
CA GLY A 141 1.99 -6.41 6.32
C GLY A 141 1.03 -5.30 6.76
N GLY A 142 1.52 -4.06 6.81
CA GLY A 142 0.74 -2.90 7.16
C GLY A 142 -0.33 -2.60 6.10
N GLU A 143 0.03 -2.58 4.82
CA GLU A 143 -0.92 -2.33 3.74
C GLU A 143 -2.07 -3.34 3.73
N LEU A 144 -1.76 -4.64 3.79
CA LEU A 144 -2.80 -5.68 3.78
C LEU A 144 -3.70 -5.60 5.03
N SER A 145 -3.15 -5.20 6.17
CA SER A 145 -3.90 -5.05 7.41
C SER A 145 -4.76 -3.79 7.37
N PHE A 146 -4.21 -2.64 7.03
CA PHE A 146 -4.95 -1.38 7.05
C PHE A 146 -6.02 -1.34 5.95
N LEU A 147 -5.78 -1.92 4.78
CA LEU A 147 -6.84 -2.12 3.78
C LEU A 147 -7.93 -3.07 4.29
N GLY A 148 -7.57 -4.19 4.93
CA GLY A 148 -8.56 -5.06 5.61
C GLY A 148 -9.37 -4.30 6.67
N LEU A 149 -8.71 -3.41 7.43
CA LEU A 149 -9.34 -2.58 8.46
C LEU A 149 -10.38 -1.61 7.88
N THR A 150 -10.23 -1.16 6.63
CA THR A 150 -11.22 -0.27 5.98
C THR A 150 -12.61 -0.88 5.91
N HIS A 151 -12.73 -2.21 5.94
CA HIS A 151 -14.01 -2.92 6.05
C HIS A 151 -14.87 -2.38 7.21
N TYR A 152 -14.27 -2.13 8.38
CA TYR A 152 -14.97 -1.70 9.60
C TYR A 152 -15.30 -0.20 9.62
N TYR A 153 -14.65 0.60 8.78
CA TYR A 153 -14.73 2.06 8.81
C TYR A 153 -15.31 2.68 7.52
N GLY A 154 -15.63 1.84 6.53
CA GLY A 154 -16.31 2.24 5.30
C GLY A 154 -15.44 3.09 4.35
N HIS A 155 -16.04 3.59 3.27
CA HIS A 155 -15.34 4.29 2.18
C HIS A 155 -14.52 5.51 2.61
N VAL A 156 -14.92 6.15 3.71
CA VAL A 156 -14.22 7.29 4.29
C VAL A 156 -12.80 6.92 4.73
N SER A 157 -12.62 5.72 5.29
CA SER A 157 -11.30 5.20 5.65
C SER A 157 -10.43 4.89 4.43
N LEU A 158 -11.04 4.34 3.37
CA LEU A 158 -10.35 4.07 2.11
C LEU A 158 -9.89 5.35 1.43
N ALA A 159 -10.69 6.42 1.47
CA ALA A 159 -10.29 7.72 0.95
C ALA A 159 -9.10 8.31 1.73
N GLY A 160 -9.12 8.24 3.06
CA GLY A 160 -7.99 8.64 3.91
C GLY A 160 -6.73 7.84 3.59
N TRP A 161 -6.85 6.51 3.53
CA TRP A 161 -5.76 5.60 3.18
C TRP A 161 -5.18 5.88 1.80
N GLY A 162 -6.04 5.94 0.77
CA GLY A 162 -5.66 6.23 -0.61
C GLY A 162 -4.90 7.55 -0.72
N SER A 163 -5.44 8.63 -0.15
CA SER A 163 -4.77 9.93 -0.16
C SER A 163 -3.43 9.92 0.60
N GLY A 164 -3.37 9.28 1.77
CA GLY A 164 -2.14 9.17 2.57
C GLY A 164 -1.04 8.40 1.86
N THR A 165 -1.38 7.26 1.26
CA THR A 165 -0.43 6.47 0.45
C THR A 165 0.05 7.23 -0.80
N GLY A 166 -0.83 7.98 -1.47
CA GLY A 166 -0.43 8.84 -2.60
C GLY A 166 0.48 9.99 -2.20
N ALA A 167 0.29 10.56 -1.01
CA ALA A 167 1.15 11.62 -0.48
C ALA A 167 2.54 11.13 -0.07
N ALA A 168 2.69 9.83 0.26
CA ALA A 168 3.93 9.27 0.78
C ALA A 168 5.13 9.43 -0.16
N GLY A 169 4.90 9.36 -1.48
CA GLY A 169 5.92 9.62 -2.50
C GLY A 169 6.48 11.04 -2.42
N LEU A 170 5.59 12.03 -2.41
CA LEU A 170 5.94 13.45 -2.36
C LEU A 170 6.57 13.83 -1.00
N VAL A 171 5.96 13.38 0.10
CA VAL A 171 6.42 13.66 1.45
C VAL A 171 7.74 12.95 1.73
N GLY A 172 7.92 11.71 1.30
CA GLY A 172 9.15 10.95 1.53
C GLY A 172 10.35 11.55 0.80
N ALA A 173 10.21 11.82 -0.50
CA ALA A 173 11.25 12.46 -1.29
C ALA A 173 11.53 13.88 -0.80
N GLY A 174 10.47 14.67 -0.52
CA GLY A 174 10.59 16.02 0.01
C GLY A 174 11.27 16.04 1.38
N LEU A 175 10.88 15.15 2.29
CA LEU A 175 11.49 15.06 3.62
C LEU A 175 12.98 14.68 3.53
N TYR A 176 13.35 13.77 2.64
CA TYR A 176 14.75 13.40 2.45
C TYR A 176 15.60 14.61 2.02
N VAL A 177 15.16 15.32 0.97
CA VAL A 177 15.84 16.53 0.46
C VAL A 177 15.89 17.63 1.52
N LEU A 178 14.81 17.85 2.28
CA LEU A 178 14.81 18.82 3.38
C LEU A 178 15.86 18.49 4.44
N LEU A 179 15.99 17.22 4.81
CA LEU A 179 16.97 16.77 5.80
C LEU A 179 18.39 16.90 5.27
N THR A 180 18.67 16.44 4.04
CA THR A 180 20.03 16.42 3.49
C THR A 180 20.50 17.79 3.01
N ASP A 181 19.69 18.51 2.24
CA ASP A 181 20.13 19.69 1.50
C ASP A 181 19.92 20.98 2.28
N TRP A 182 18.81 21.08 3.04
CA TRP A 182 18.47 22.32 3.76
C TRP A 182 19.00 22.30 5.19
N TRP A 183 18.85 21.18 5.89
CA TRP A 183 19.36 21.03 7.25
C TRP A 183 20.79 20.48 7.33
N GLY A 184 21.34 19.96 6.22
CA GLY A 184 22.71 19.45 6.18
C GLY A 184 22.90 18.16 6.98
N PHE A 185 21.83 17.38 7.20
CA PHE A 185 21.95 16.10 7.89
C PHE A 185 22.68 15.09 7.01
N THR A 186 23.57 14.32 7.65
CA THR A 186 24.14 13.14 7.01
C THR A 186 23.05 12.10 6.74
N VAL A 187 23.25 11.22 5.76
CA VAL A 187 22.31 10.13 5.43
C VAL A 187 21.98 9.29 6.67
N GLN A 188 22.98 9.01 7.51
CA GLN A 188 22.78 8.31 8.78
C GLN A 188 21.82 9.06 9.73
N GLN A 189 21.99 10.37 9.90
CA GLN A 189 21.12 11.19 10.74
C GLN A 189 19.70 11.29 10.17
N SER A 190 19.56 11.41 8.84
CA SER A 190 18.27 11.42 8.16
C SER A 190 17.51 10.11 8.35
N LEU A 191 18.20 8.97 8.26
CA LEU A 191 17.60 7.65 8.52
C LEU A 191 17.26 7.45 10.00
N LEU A 192 18.10 7.93 10.91
CA LEU A 192 17.85 7.87 12.35
C LEU A 192 16.62 8.71 12.74
N PHE A 193 16.48 9.90 12.16
CA PHE A 193 15.28 10.73 12.31
C PHE A 193 14.04 10.00 11.75
N SER A 194 14.18 9.40 10.58
CA SER A 194 13.10 8.66 9.92
C SER A 194 12.67 7.40 10.70
N ALA A 195 13.57 6.79 11.48
CA ALA A 195 13.25 5.67 12.36
C ALA A 195 12.23 6.01 13.47
N CYS A 196 12.02 7.30 13.76
CA CYS A 196 11.00 7.78 14.70
C CYS A 196 9.62 7.92 14.06
N LEU A 197 9.50 7.93 12.72
CA LEU A 197 8.23 8.12 12.02
C LEU A 197 7.16 7.03 12.34
N PRO A 198 7.51 5.75 12.57
CA PRO A 198 6.56 4.74 13.05
C PRO A 198 5.83 5.11 14.35
N ALA A 199 6.36 6.01 15.18
CA ALA A 199 5.63 6.53 16.35
C ALA A 199 4.35 7.27 15.94
N ILE A 200 4.30 7.89 14.76
CA ILE A 200 3.09 8.51 14.21
C ILE A 200 2.04 7.43 13.88
N MET A 201 2.47 6.26 13.39
CA MET A 201 1.58 5.12 13.16
C MET A 201 0.96 4.65 14.49
N PHE A 202 1.76 4.58 15.57
CA PHE A 202 1.27 4.29 16.92
C PHE A 202 0.23 5.30 17.39
N VAL A 203 0.56 6.59 17.31
CA VAL A 203 -0.36 7.66 17.73
C VAL A 203 -1.66 7.62 16.93
N SER A 204 -1.56 7.42 15.62
CA SER A 204 -2.70 7.35 14.73
C SER A 204 -3.65 6.19 15.10
N PHE A 205 -3.12 4.99 15.27
CA PHE A 205 -3.95 3.81 15.53
C PHE A 205 -4.55 3.80 16.95
N PHE A 206 -3.77 4.14 17.97
CA PHE A 206 -4.20 3.99 19.37
C PHE A 206 -4.94 5.21 19.93
N PHE A 207 -4.69 6.42 19.41
CA PHE A 207 -5.26 7.66 19.95
C PHE A 207 -6.17 8.43 18.99
N VAL A 208 -5.93 8.34 17.67
CA VAL A 208 -6.74 9.09 16.68
C VAL A 208 -7.90 8.24 16.17
N LEU A 209 -7.65 6.97 15.85
CA LEU A 209 -8.65 6.06 15.31
C LEU A 209 -9.68 5.66 16.40
N PRO A 210 -11.00 5.86 16.18
CA PRO A 210 -12.01 5.37 17.11
C PRO A 210 -12.06 3.84 17.05
N LEU A 211 -11.75 3.14 18.15
CA LEU A 211 -11.67 1.67 18.19
C LEU A 211 -13.02 0.97 18.39
N ASP A 212 -14.11 1.71 18.61
CA ASP A 212 -15.44 1.14 18.85
C ASP A 212 -15.97 0.26 17.71
N PRO A 213 -15.86 0.65 16.42
CA PRO A 213 -16.29 -0.21 15.30
C PRO A 213 -15.55 -1.55 15.25
N LEU A 214 -14.27 -1.55 15.61
CA LEU A 214 -13.45 -2.76 15.65
C LEU A 214 -13.86 -3.71 16.80
N ARG A 215 -14.22 -3.14 17.96
CA ARG A 215 -14.71 -3.91 19.13
C ARG A 215 -16.08 -4.52 18.85
N GLN A 216 -16.97 -3.81 18.16
CA GLN A 216 -18.28 -4.34 17.77
C GLN A 216 -18.17 -5.45 16.72
N GLY A 217 -17.32 -5.26 15.71
CA GLY A 217 -17.10 -6.28 14.66
C GLY A 217 -16.41 -7.56 15.16
N SER A 218 -15.58 -7.47 16.20
CA SER A 218 -15.02 -8.66 16.85
C SER A 218 -16.04 -9.41 17.71
N ALA A 219 -16.92 -8.69 18.42
CA ALA A 219 -18.00 -9.31 19.19
C ALA A 219 -19.03 -10.05 18.31
N LEU A 220 -19.31 -9.55 17.09
CA LEU A 220 -20.19 -10.22 16.13
C LEU A 220 -19.57 -11.53 15.58
N LYS A 221 -18.26 -11.53 15.27
CA LYS A 221 -17.53 -12.75 14.86
C LYS A 221 -17.52 -13.84 15.95
N GLU A 222 -17.60 -13.46 17.22
CA GLU A 222 -17.67 -14.40 18.34
C GLU A 222 -19.08 -14.97 18.52
N TYR A 223 -20.12 -14.25 18.08
CA TYR A 223 -21.52 -14.69 18.15
C TYR A 223 -21.91 -15.68 17.03
N ASP A 224 -21.25 -15.61 15.87
CA ASP A 224 -21.41 -16.58 14.76
C ASP A 224 -20.73 -17.94 15.02
N ALA A 225 -20.04 -18.11 16.16
CA ALA A 225 -19.37 -19.36 16.54
C ALA A 225 -20.27 -20.31 17.36
N VAL A 226 -21.60 -20.27 17.17
CA VAL A 226 -22.49 -21.33 17.64
C VAL A 226 -22.39 -22.47 16.63
N PRO A 227 -22.11 -23.73 17.04
CA PRO A 227 -22.10 -24.84 16.10
C PRO A 227 -23.48 -24.89 15.45
N GLU A 228 -23.55 -24.86 14.12
CA GLU A 228 -24.72 -25.36 13.40
C GLU A 228 -25.02 -26.73 13.99
N ARG A 229 -26.11 -26.82 14.77
CA ARG A 229 -26.73 -28.09 15.07
C ARG A 229 -27.18 -28.61 13.72
N ASP A 230 -26.54 -29.68 13.28
CA ASP A 230 -26.97 -30.48 12.14
C ASP A 230 -28.49 -30.64 12.26
N VAL A 231 -29.22 -30.01 11.32
CA VAL A 231 -30.61 -30.35 11.09
C VAL A 231 -30.55 -31.75 10.50
N GLU A 232 -30.91 -32.73 11.34
CA GLU A 232 -31.05 -34.12 10.96
C GLU A 232 -32.01 -34.20 9.76
N ASP A 233 -31.48 -34.51 8.58
CA ASP A 233 -32.26 -35.08 7.49
C ASP A 233 -32.58 -36.54 7.89
N GLU A 234 -33.70 -36.73 8.59
CA GLU A 234 -34.37 -38.03 8.68
C GLU A 234 -35.21 -38.24 7.41
N ASP A 235 -34.75 -39.13 6.53
CA ASP A 235 -35.63 -39.94 5.68
C ASP A 235 -35.16 -41.40 5.72
N ALA A 236 -35.88 -42.17 6.55
CA ALA A 236 -36.25 -43.58 6.48
C ALA A 236 -35.21 -44.64 6.02
N ASP A 237 -34.77 -45.49 6.96
CA ASP A 237 -35.34 -46.85 7.06
C ASP A 237 -34.91 -47.59 8.34
N GLN A 238 -35.92 -47.96 9.14
CA GLN A 238 -36.10 -49.18 9.94
C GLN A 238 -34.91 -49.76 10.73
N THR A 239 -34.98 -49.76 12.07
CA THR A 239 -35.56 -50.88 12.86
C THR A 239 -35.52 -50.53 14.35
N GLU A 240 -36.67 -50.75 15.00
CA GLU A 240 -37.01 -50.51 16.40
C GLU A 240 -36.14 -51.31 17.39
N HIS A 241 -35.77 -50.73 18.55
CA HIS A 241 -36.28 -51.24 19.83
C HIS A 241 -36.07 -50.31 21.04
N GLU A 242 -37.07 -50.37 21.90
CA GLU A 242 -37.46 -49.51 23.02
C GLU A 242 -36.51 -49.52 24.24
N ILE A 243 -36.30 -48.31 24.78
CA ILE A 243 -36.63 -47.86 26.16
C ILE A 243 -36.71 -48.94 27.26
N ALA A 244 -35.81 -48.88 28.26
CA ALA A 244 -36.15 -48.58 29.67
C ALA A 244 -34.99 -48.74 30.68
N ALA A 245 -34.85 -47.70 31.50
CA ALA A 245 -34.53 -47.71 32.94
C ALA A 245 -33.17 -48.25 33.46
N SER A 246 -32.29 -47.27 33.71
CA SER A 246 -31.71 -46.91 35.02
C SER A 246 -30.98 -47.94 35.91
N THR A 247 -29.81 -47.46 36.36
CA THR A 247 -29.00 -47.77 37.56
C THR A 247 -28.01 -48.93 37.48
N SER A 248 -26.71 -48.57 37.38
CA SER A 248 -25.69 -48.95 38.37
C SER A 248 -24.34 -48.26 38.11
N ALA A 249 -23.77 -47.69 39.20
CA ALA A 249 -22.36 -47.63 39.56
C ALA A 249 -21.33 -47.09 38.53
N LEU A 250 -20.82 -45.87 38.73
CA LEU A 250 -19.54 -45.57 39.43
C LEU A 250 -18.26 -45.91 38.64
N LEU A 251 -17.67 -44.84 38.10
CA LEU A 251 -16.23 -44.53 37.97
C LEU A 251 -15.31 -45.49 37.21
N VAL A 252 -15.02 -45.15 35.95
CA VAL A 252 -13.64 -45.17 35.40
C VAL A 252 -13.48 -43.93 34.50
N PRO A 253 -12.53 -43.02 34.76
CA PRO A 253 -12.17 -41.96 33.82
C PRO A 253 -11.02 -42.44 32.92
N GLU A 254 -11.25 -42.58 31.61
CA GLU A 254 -10.15 -42.63 30.65
C GLU A 254 -10.19 -41.45 29.66
N PRO A 255 -9.11 -40.64 29.62
CA PRO A 255 -8.96 -39.51 28.72
C PRO A 255 -8.27 -39.96 27.42
N SER A 256 -8.86 -39.67 26.25
CA SER A 256 -8.08 -39.51 24.98
C SER A 256 -8.93 -39.29 23.72
N VAL A 257 -10.23 -39.64 23.72
CA VAL A 257 -11.03 -39.55 22.48
C VAL A 257 -11.50 -38.13 22.11
N LEU A 258 -11.49 -37.17 23.06
CA LEU A 258 -11.85 -35.78 22.75
C LEU A 258 -10.75 -35.06 21.96
N SER A 259 -9.47 -35.30 22.27
CA SER A 259 -8.35 -34.55 21.67
C SER A 259 -8.14 -34.88 20.18
N ALA A 260 -8.35 -36.14 19.77
CA ALA A 260 -8.20 -36.55 18.38
C ALA A 260 -9.34 -35.99 17.51
N ASN A 261 -10.57 -35.99 18.00
CA ASN A 261 -11.72 -35.44 17.27
C ASN A 261 -11.67 -33.91 17.18
N THR A 262 -11.20 -33.21 18.22
CA THR A 262 -10.98 -31.75 18.14
C THR A 262 -9.80 -31.41 17.22
N ALA A 263 -8.71 -32.17 17.25
CA ALA A 263 -7.58 -31.95 16.35
C ALA A 263 -7.96 -32.22 14.88
N TYR A 264 -8.70 -33.31 14.61
CA TYR A 264 -9.19 -33.66 13.27
C TYR A 264 -10.26 -32.70 12.75
N ALA A 265 -11.16 -32.21 13.62
CA ALA A 265 -12.13 -31.17 13.28
C ALA A 265 -11.45 -29.81 13.02
N MET A 266 -10.42 -29.44 13.80
CA MET A 266 -9.62 -28.23 13.54
C MET A 266 -8.86 -28.33 12.21
N THR A 267 -8.17 -29.45 11.92
CA THR A 267 -7.43 -29.61 10.65
C THR A 267 -8.36 -29.62 9.45
N ARG A 268 -9.56 -30.22 9.56
CA ARG A 268 -10.56 -30.26 8.48
C ARG A 268 -11.27 -28.91 8.29
N GLY A 269 -11.52 -28.17 9.37
CA GLY A 269 -11.99 -26.78 9.33
C GLY A 269 -10.97 -25.81 8.70
N GLU A 270 -9.68 -25.98 8.99
CA GLU A 270 -8.60 -25.20 8.39
C GLU A 270 -8.37 -25.55 6.91
N ALA A 271 -8.41 -26.83 6.53
CA ALA A 271 -8.33 -27.25 5.13
C ALA A 271 -9.52 -26.74 4.30
N ASN A 272 -10.72 -26.76 4.87
CA ASN A 272 -11.92 -26.18 4.25
C ASN A 272 -11.81 -24.64 4.16
N SER A 273 -11.29 -23.97 5.20
CA SER A 273 -11.04 -22.52 5.19
C SER A 273 -10.04 -22.10 4.12
N LEU A 274 -8.90 -22.80 3.98
CA LEU A 274 -7.91 -22.52 2.94
C LEU A 274 -8.45 -22.76 1.53
N ARG A 275 -9.19 -23.86 1.32
CA ARG A 275 -9.81 -24.17 0.02
C ARG A 275 -10.87 -23.13 -0.36
N ASN A 276 -11.65 -22.67 0.61
CA ASN A 276 -12.65 -21.62 0.42
C ASN A 276 -11.98 -20.27 0.13
N ASN A 277 -10.93 -19.90 0.87
CA ASN A 277 -10.14 -18.69 0.63
C ASN A 277 -9.46 -18.69 -0.75
N MET A 278 -8.96 -19.85 -1.22
CA MET A 278 -8.42 -20.00 -2.57
C MET A 278 -9.48 -19.84 -3.65
N ARG A 279 -10.69 -20.39 -3.45
CA ARG A 279 -11.83 -20.19 -4.36
C ARG A 279 -12.24 -18.72 -4.43
N ARG A 280 -12.27 -18.02 -3.29
CA ARG A 280 -12.53 -16.57 -3.20
C ARG A 280 -11.49 -15.76 -3.95
N ALA A 281 -10.21 -16.03 -3.71
CA ALA A 281 -9.11 -15.38 -4.43
C ALA A 281 -9.23 -15.57 -5.95
N LYS A 282 -9.60 -16.78 -6.40
CA LYS A 282 -9.84 -17.07 -7.83
C LYS A 282 -11.00 -16.26 -8.41
N ALA A 283 -12.08 -16.06 -7.65
CA ALA A 283 -13.23 -15.26 -8.09
C ALA A 283 -12.89 -13.76 -8.21
N LEU A 284 -12.03 -13.25 -7.34
CA LEU A 284 -11.55 -11.86 -7.35
C LEU A 284 -10.53 -11.59 -8.46
N PHE A 285 -9.89 -12.65 -8.98
CA PHE A 285 -8.72 -12.51 -9.85
C PHE A 285 -9.02 -11.71 -11.12
N ILE A 286 -10.05 -12.12 -11.87
CA ILE A 286 -10.40 -11.47 -13.14
C ILE A 286 -10.97 -10.05 -12.92
N PRO A 287 -11.97 -9.80 -12.05
CA PRO A 287 -12.56 -8.47 -11.95
C PRO A 287 -11.63 -7.42 -11.33
N TYR A 288 -10.77 -7.79 -10.38
CA TYR A 288 -10.04 -6.84 -9.54
C TYR A 288 -8.52 -7.02 -9.61
N MET A 289 -8.02 -8.24 -9.42
CA MET A 289 -6.58 -8.48 -9.30
C MET A 289 -5.85 -8.31 -10.64
N ALA A 290 -6.43 -8.79 -11.74
CA ALA A 290 -5.85 -8.72 -13.08
C ALA A 290 -5.69 -7.27 -13.60
N PRO A 291 -6.70 -6.39 -13.55
CA PRO A 291 -6.50 -4.99 -13.95
C PRO A 291 -5.51 -4.27 -13.03
N LEU A 292 -5.55 -4.52 -11.72
CA LEU A 292 -4.57 -3.97 -10.77
C LEU A 292 -3.14 -4.47 -11.06
N LEU A 293 -2.97 -5.75 -11.35
CA LEU A 293 -1.67 -6.32 -11.76
C LEU A 293 -1.18 -5.65 -13.05
N LEU A 294 -2.06 -5.53 -14.05
CA LEU A 294 -1.71 -4.98 -15.36
C LEU A 294 -1.26 -3.51 -15.27
N VAL A 295 -1.98 -2.67 -14.52
CA VAL A 295 -1.61 -1.26 -14.34
C VAL A 295 -0.27 -1.14 -13.63
N TYR A 296 -0.01 -1.96 -12.60
CA TYR A 296 1.24 -1.94 -11.83
C TYR A 296 2.43 -2.44 -12.66
N VAL A 297 2.24 -3.50 -13.47
CA VAL A 297 3.29 -3.94 -14.40
C VAL A 297 3.63 -2.81 -15.38
N ALA A 298 2.63 -2.19 -15.98
CA ALA A 298 2.87 -1.15 -16.98
C ALA A 298 3.47 0.12 -16.39
N GLU A 299 2.94 0.66 -15.28
CA GLU A 299 3.45 1.87 -14.64
C GLU A 299 4.87 1.70 -14.09
N TYR A 300 5.19 0.58 -13.43
CA TYR A 300 6.54 0.38 -12.90
C TYR A 300 7.55 0.07 -14.01
N THR A 301 7.13 -0.57 -15.10
CA THR A 301 7.98 -0.75 -16.29
C THR A 301 8.31 0.59 -16.94
N ILE A 302 7.34 1.51 -17.04
CA ILE A 302 7.59 2.89 -17.48
C ILE A 302 8.59 3.55 -16.54
N ASN A 303 8.28 3.61 -15.25
CA ASN A 303 9.07 4.36 -14.27
C ASN A 303 10.50 3.83 -14.13
N GLN A 304 10.70 2.52 -14.10
CA GLN A 304 12.03 1.94 -13.84
C GLN A 304 12.78 1.51 -15.11
N GLY A 305 12.07 1.15 -16.18
CA GLY A 305 12.68 0.62 -17.40
C GLY A 305 12.82 1.64 -18.53
N VAL A 306 11.80 2.48 -18.72
CA VAL A 306 11.72 3.40 -19.88
C VAL A 306 12.19 4.80 -19.50
N SER A 307 11.66 5.36 -18.41
CA SER A 307 11.92 6.74 -17.96
C SER A 307 13.39 7.13 -17.81
N PRO A 308 14.32 6.26 -17.34
CA PRO A 308 15.76 6.57 -17.33
C PRO A 308 16.34 6.88 -18.72
N THR A 309 15.72 6.37 -19.78
CA THR A 309 16.16 6.54 -21.18
C THR A 309 15.36 7.60 -21.95
N LEU A 310 14.35 8.22 -21.33
CA LEU A 310 13.54 9.29 -21.91
C LEU A 310 14.24 10.65 -21.77
N LEU A 311 15.39 10.79 -22.41
CA LEU A 311 16.19 12.01 -22.34
C LEU A 311 15.93 12.91 -23.56
N PHE A 312 16.12 14.21 -23.39
CA PHE A 312 15.98 15.23 -24.44
C PHE A 312 17.22 16.15 -24.49
N PRO A 313 17.49 16.83 -25.61
CA PRO A 313 18.57 17.82 -25.66
C PRO A 313 18.37 18.93 -24.62
N LEU A 314 19.43 19.22 -23.85
CA LEU A 314 19.37 20.16 -22.72
C LEU A 314 18.89 21.55 -23.15
N GLU A 315 19.30 22.03 -24.32
CA GLU A 315 18.89 23.32 -24.90
C GLU A 315 17.37 23.46 -25.10
N SER A 316 16.68 22.33 -25.32
CA SER A 316 15.24 22.27 -25.55
C SER A 316 14.42 21.91 -24.30
N SER A 317 15.11 21.70 -23.18
CA SER A 317 14.53 21.20 -21.93
C SER A 317 14.66 22.23 -20.81
N PRO A 318 13.83 22.14 -19.74
CA PRO A 318 13.98 23.02 -18.58
C PRO A 318 15.17 22.64 -17.68
N PHE A 319 15.93 21.58 -17.99
CA PHE A 319 16.97 21.02 -17.14
C PHE A 319 18.38 21.43 -17.58
N LYS A 320 19.30 21.52 -16.61
CA LYS A 320 20.71 21.83 -16.87
C LYS A 320 21.55 20.56 -17.01
N GLU A 321 21.14 19.49 -16.35
CA GLU A 321 21.81 18.18 -16.38
C GLU A 321 20.84 17.05 -16.75
N PHE A 322 21.35 16.01 -17.43
CA PHE A 322 20.54 14.83 -17.77
C PHE A 322 20.05 14.05 -16.54
N ARG A 323 20.75 14.15 -15.40
CA ARG A 323 20.36 13.50 -14.14
C ARG A 323 19.05 14.05 -13.57
N GLU A 324 18.65 15.27 -13.94
CA GLU A 324 17.46 15.93 -13.41
C GLU A 324 16.14 15.39 -14.01
N PHE A 325 16.19 14.76 -15.19
CA PHE A 325 15.00 14.24 -15.87
C PHE A 325 14.27 13.17 -15.06
N TYR A 326 15.01 12.16 -14.60
CA TYR A 326 14.42 11.01 -13.90
C TYR A 326 13.75 11.40 -12.57
N PRO A 327 14.39 12.17 -11.67
CA PRO A 327 13.73 12.69 -10.47
C PRO A 327 12.50 13.55 -10.76
N PHE A 328 12.53 14.37 -11.82
CA PHE A 328 11.39 15.22 -12.18
C PHE A 328 10.21 14.43 -12.75
N TYR A 329 10.48 13.40 -13.56
CA TYR A 329 9.46 12.44 -13.99
C TYR A 329 8.83 11.74 -12.79
N GLY A 330 9.65 11.27 -11.84
CA GLY A 330 9.16 10.70 -10.58
C GLY A 330 8.29 11.68 -9.80
N PHE A 331 8.67 12.96 -9.72
CA PHE A 331 7.85 13.99 -9.07
C PHE A 331 6.48 14.15 -9.73
N LEU A 332 6.42 14.32 -11.05
CA LEU A 332 5.14 14.48 -11.77
C LEU A 332 4.25 13.25 -11.65
N TYR A 333 4.83 12.06 -11.77
CA TYR A 333 4.13 10.80 -11.53
C TYR A 333 3.48 10.80 -10.14
N GLN A 334 4.24 11.11 -9.09
CA GLN A 334 3.72 11.11 -7.73
C GLN A 334 2.65 12.19 -7.48
N VAL A 335 2.73 13.35 -8.15
CA VAL A 335 1.64 14.34 -8.11
C VAL A 335 0.37 13.77 -8.73
N GLY A 336 0.48 13.09 -9.89
CA GLY A 336 -0.65 12.39 -10.52
C GLY A 336 -1.26 11.31 -9.62
N VAL A 337 -0.41 10.48 -8.99
CA VAL A 337 -0.86 9.44 -8.04
C VAL A 337 -1.58 10.06 -6.84
N PHE A 338 -1.03 11.14 -6.27
CA PHE A 338 -1.65 11.81 -5.13
C PHE A 338 -3.04 12.39 -5.48
N ILE A 339 -3.17 13.06 -6.62
CA ILE A 339 -4.44 13.63 -7.08
C ILE A 339 -5.48 12.53 -7.31
N SER A 340 -5.09 11.47 -8.03
CA SER A 340 -6.02 10.38 -8.39
C SER A 340 -6.44 9.54 -7.18
N ARG A 341 -5.54 9.23 -6.24
CA ARG A 341 -5.93 8.52 -5.01
C ARG A 341 -6.77 9.39 -4.07
N SER A 342 -6.58 10.71 -4.08
CA SER A 342 -7.39 11.65 -3.29
C SER A 342 -8.75 11.94 -3.91
N SER A 343 -8.96 11.63 -5.19
CA SER A 343 -10.22 11.93 -5.89
C SER A 343 -11.32 10.90 -5.67
N THR A 344 -11.04 9.76 -5.01
CA THR A 344 -12.01 8.65 -4.86
C THR A 344 -13.33 9.02 -4.21
N SER A 345 -13.37 10.07 -3.37
CA SER A 345 -14.61 10.56 -2.76
C SER A 345 -15.49 11.36 -3.72
N PHE A 346 -14.94 11.79 -4.85
CA PHE A 346 -15.60 12.65 -5.85
C PHE A 346 -15.79 11.93 -7.20
N ILE A 347 -14.84 11.08 -7.59
CA ILE A 347 -14.80 10.41 -8.89
C ILE A 347 -14.66 8.91 -8.64
N ARG A 348 -15.65 8.13 -9.07
CA ARG A 348 -15.65 6.66 -9.01
C ARG A 348 -15.57 6.07 -10.41
N ILE A 349 -14.66 5.11 -10.59
CA ILE A 349 -14.43 4.39 -11.85
C ILE A 349 -14.73 2.91 -11.61
N HIS A 350 -15.83 2.41 -12.17
CA HIS A 350 -16.23 1.01 -12.03
C HIS A 350 -15.51 0.09 -13.03
N HIS A 351 -15.20 0.59 -14.24
CA HIS A 351 -14.53 -0.19 -15.28
C HIS A 351 -13.00 -0.10 -15.17
N LEU A 352 -12.40 -0.94 -14.30
CA LEU A 352 -10.96 -0.93 -14.01
C LEU A 352 -10.07 -1.32 -15.20
N TYR A 353 -10.59 -2.10 -16.15
CA TYR A 353 -9.82 -2.55 -17.32
C TYR A 353 -9.48 -1.41 -18.29
N LEU A 354 -10.37 -0.42 -18.46
CA LEU A 354 -10.14 0.69 -19.36
C LEU A 354 -8.89 1.51 -18.99
N PRO A 355 -8.77 2.06 -17.76
CA PRO A 355 -7.56 2.78 -17.35
C PRO A 355 -6.32 1.86 -17.32
N SER A 356 -6.47 0.57 -17.01
CA SER A 356 -5.36 -0.39 -17.04
C SER A 356 -4.83 -0.62 -18.46
N LEU A 357 -5.71 -0.73 -19.47
CA LEU A 357 -5.33 -0.85 -20.88
C LEU A 357 -4.75 0.47 -21.43
N LEU A 358 -5.29 1.61 -21.02
CA LEU A 358 -4.70 2.92 -21.34
C LEU A 358 -3.27 3.03 -20.79
N GLN A 359 -3.01 2.49 -19.61
CA GLN A 359 -1.68 2.44 -19.03
C GLN A 359 -0.71 1.57 -19.83
N VAL A 360 -1.16 0.42 -20.34
CA VAL A 360 -0.38 -0.38 -21.31
C VAL A 360 -0.12 0.40 -22.59
N GLY A 361 -1.11 1.17 -23.06
CA GLY A 361 -0.96 2.10 -24.18
C GLY A 361 0.13 3.14 -23.93
N ASN A 362 0.19 3.72 -22.72
CA ASN A 362 1.26 4.65 -22.32
C ASN A 362 2.63 3.97 -22.37
N LEU A 363 2.75 2.73 -21.86
CA LEU A 363 4.01 1.97 -21.93
C LEU A 363 4.46 1.78 -23.37
N ILE A 364 3.55 1.37 -24.27
CA ILE A 364 3.86 1.20 -25.69
C ILE A 364 4.28 2.54 -26.31
N LEU A 365 3.53 3.61 -26.06
CA LEU A 365 3.81 4.95 -26.58
C LEU A 365 5.20 5.44 -26.15
N LEU A 366 5.50 5.37 -24.86
CA LEU A 366 6.78 5.83 -24.30
C LEU A 366 7.95 4.95 -24.75
N THR A 367 7.74 3.64 -24.88
CA THR A 367 8.76 2.73 -25.42
C THR A 367 9.06 3.03 -26.89
N LEU A 368 8.02 3.19 -27.71
CA LEU A 368 8.19 3.60 -29.10
C LEU A 368 8.86 4.96 -29.21
N HIS A 369 8.55 5.89 -28.31
CA HIS A 369 9.22 7.18 -28.26
C HIS A 369 10.70 7.04 -27.85
N ALA A 370 11.02 6.19 -26.88
CA ALA A 370 12.41 5.91 -26.51
C ALA A 370 13.21 5.33 -27.68
N VAL A 371 12.60 4.48 -28.51
CA VAL A 371 13.22 3.86 -29.71
C VAL A 371 13.34 4.85 -30.88
N PHE A 372 12.25 5.51 -31.27
CA PHE A 372 12.16 6.30 -32.51
C PHE A 372 12.30 7.82 -32.34
N PHE A 373 12.23 8.34 -31.11
CA PHE A 373 12.33 9.77 -30.79
C PHE A 373 11.39 10.70 -31.58
N PHE A 374 10.14 10.29 -31.79
CA PHE A 374 9.20 11.06 -32.62
C PHE A 374 8.46 12.22 -31.91
N ILE A 375 8.48 12.28 -30.58
CA ILE A 375 7.84 13.37 -29.82
C ILE A 375 8.83 14.54 -29.74
N PRO A 376 8.51 15.73 -30.27
CA PRO A 376 9.48 16.81 -30.44
C PRO A 376 9.74 17.62 -29.16
N SER A 377 8.91 17.47 -28.14
CA SER A 377 8.95 18.31 -26.95
C SER A 377 8.86 17.49 -25.67
N VAL A 378 9.78 17.77 -24.74
CA VAL A 378 9.80 17.17 -23.41
C VAL A 378 8.49 17.43 -22.64
N TYR A 379 7.85 18.59 -22.85
CA TYR A 379 6.61 18.95 -22.15
C TYR A 379 5.45 17.99 -22.46
N ILE A 380 5.42 17.41 -23.66
CA ILE A 380 4.42 16.39 -24.01
C ILE A 380 4.66 15.12 -23.18
N VAL A 381 5.93 14.70 -23.05
CA VAL A 381 6.29 13.56 -22.19
C VAL A 381 5.96 13.85 -20.74
N LEU A 382 6.19 15.06 -20.24
CA LEU A 382 5.81 15.47 -18.89
C LEU A 382 4.30 15.33 -18.63
N ILE A 383 3.47 15.72 -19.60
CA ILE A 383 2.01 15.54 -19.51
C ILE A 383 1.64 14.06 -19.51
N VAL A 384 2.30 13.23 -20.34
CA VAL A 384 2.06 11.78 -20.39
C VAL A 384 2.46 11.10 -19.08
N ILE A 385 3.57 11.48 -18.45
CA ILE A 385 4.00 10.95 -17.14
C ILE A 385 3.05 11.40 -16.02
N PHE A 386 2.58 12.64 -16.05
CA PHE A 386 1.55 13.08 -15.11
C PHE A 386 0.23 12.29 -15.29
N TRP A 387 -0.18 12.05 -16.55
CA TRP A 387 -1.33 11.23 -16.89
C TRP A 387 -1.18 9.77 -16.46
N GLU A 388 0.02 9.21 -16.62
CA GLU A 388 0.38 7.89 -16.13
C GLU A 388 0.15 7.76 -14.62
N GLY A 389 0.63 8.74 -13.83
CA GLY A 389 0.38 8.77 -12.38
C GLY A 389 -1.11 8.85 -12.03
N LEU A 390 -1.91 9.57 -12.82
CA LEU A 390 -3.37 9.64 -12.62
C LEU A 390 -4.03 8.27 -12.84
N LEU A 391 -3.64 7.53 -13.87
CA LEU A 391 -4.21 6.21 -14.16
C LEU A 391 -3.86 5.18 -13.08
N GLY A 392 -2.58 5.09 -12.69
CA GLY A 392 -2.11 4.16 -11.67
C GLY A 392 -2.81 4.35 -10.32
N GLY A 393 -2.85 5.60 -9.83
CA GLY A 393 -3.52 5.91 -8.57
C GLY A 393 -5.05 5.75 -8.63
N ALA A 394 -5.68 6.05 -9.78
CA ALA A 394 -7.11 5.86 -9.95
C ALA A 394 -7.51 4.37 -9.93
N VAL A 395 -6.78 3.50 -10.63
CA VAL A 395 -7.06 2.05 -10.63
C VAL A 395 -6.89 1.47 -9.24
N TYR A 396 -5.82 1.82 -8.52
CA TYR A 396 -5.57 1.34 -7.17
C TYR A 396 -6.76 1.64 -6.23
N VAL A 397 -7.13 2.91 -6.08
CA VAL A 397 -8.16 3.29 -5.09
C VAL A 397 -9.55 2.81 -5.51
N ASN A 398 -9.86 2.83 -6.80
CA ASN A 398 -11.16 2.37 -7.29
C ASN A 398 -11.29 0.85 -7.22
N CYS A 399 -10.20 0.08 -7.38
CA CYS A 399 -10.21 -1.36 -7.20
C CYS A 399 -10.67 -1.75 -5.79
N PHE A 400 -10.10 -1.15 -4.75
CA PHE A 400 -10.53 -1.43 -3.38
C PHE A 400 -11.93 -0.92 -3.09
N ALA A 401 -12.31 0.23 -3.65
CA ALA A 401 -13.65 0.76 -3.47
C ALA A 401 -14.73 -0.12 -4.15
N GLU A 402 -14.44 -0.70 -5.32
CA GLU A 402 -15.30 -1.70 -5.96
C GLU A 402 -15.44 -2.96 -5.11
N ILE A 403 -14.37 -3.42 -4.46
CA ILE A 403 -14.43 -4.56 -3.54
C ILE A 403 -15.31 -4.21 -2.33
N MET A 404 -15.23 -2.98 -1.82
CA MET A 404 -16.06 -2.55 -0.69
C MET A 404 -17.56 -2.52 -1.03
N GLU A 405 -17.92 -2.23 -2.27
CA GLU A 405 -19.32 -2.17 -2.72
C GLU A 405 -19.87 -3.52 -3.14
N ASN A 406 -19.10 -4.31 -3.90
CA ASN A 406 -19.62 -5.51 -4.57
C ASN A 406 -19.35 -6.81 -3.81
N VAL A 407 -18.39 -6.84 -2.86
CA VAL A 407 -18.07 -8.05 -2.10
C VAL A 407 -18.88 -8.10 -0.79
N PRO A 408 -19.51 -9.24 -0.47
CA PRO A 408 -20.23 -9.45 0.79
C PRO A 408 -19.38 -9.14 2.02
N ALA A 409 -20.01 -8.64 3.07
CA ALA A 409 -19.32 -8.18 4.28
C ALA A 409 -18.43 -9.26 4.92
N GLU A 410 -18.89 -10.52 4.94
CA GLU A 410 -18.18 -11.67 5.51
C GLU A 410 -16.83 -11.96 4.83
N GLU A 411 -16.74 -11.69 3.52
CA GLU A 411 -15.55 -12.00 2.71
C GLU A 411 -14.71 -10.76 2.40
N ARG A 412 -15.22 -9.57 2.71
CA ARG A 412 -14.62 -8.29 2.31
C ARG A 412 -13.27 -8.04 2.97
N GLU A 413 -13.10 -8.35 4.26
CA GLU A 413 -11.81 -8.19 4.94
C GLU A 413 -10.72 -9.01 4.24
N PHE A 414 -10.99 -10.29 3.97
CA PHE A 414 -10.06 -11.16 3.24
C PHE A 414 -9.83 -10.67 1.81
N SER A 415 -10.88 -10.27 1.09
CA SER A 415 -10.80 -9.84 -0.31
C SER A 415 -9.98 -8.57 -0.48
N LEU A 416 -10.13 -7.61 0.43
CA LEU A 416 -9.32 -6.38 0.46
C LEU A 416 -7.84 -6.72 0.70
N SER A 417 -7.54 -7.56 1.69
CA SER A 417 -6.16 -7.98 1.97
C SER A 417 -5.55 -8.81 0.84
N ALA A 418 -6.28 -9.78 0.30
CA ALA A 418 -5.78 -10.69 -0.74
C ALA A 418 -5.51 -9.96 -2.07
N THR A 419 -6.33 -8.96 -2.43
CA THR A 419 -6.16 -8.21 -3.68
C THR A 419 -4.84 -7.44 -3.73
N THR A 420 -4.29 -7.03 -2.58
CA THR A 420 -2.99 -6.34 -2.50
C THR A 420 -1.83 -7.15 -3.08
N VAL A 421 -1.90 -8.48 -3.15
CA VAL A 421 -0.83 -9.27 -3.77
C VAL A 421 -0.59 -8.90 -5.24
N SER A 422 -1.61 -8.37 -5.91
CA SER A 422 -1.57 -7.99 -7.32
C SER A 422 -0.68 -6.77 -7.56
N ASP A 423 -0.69 -5.78 -6.66
CA ASP A 423 0.18 -4.61 -6.80
C ASP A 423 1.66 -5.02 -6.71
N SER A 424 2.01 -5.82 -5.70
CA SER A 424 3.39 -6.19 -5.40
C SER A 424 3.90 -7.24 -6.38
N GLY A 425 3.01 -8.11 -6.86
CA GLY A 425 3.29 -9.01 -7.98
C GLY A 425 3.60 -8.22 -9.25
N GLY A 426 2.86 -7.14 -9.51
CA GLY A 426 3.08 -6.26 -10.64
C GLY A 426 4.44 -5.55 -10.58
N ILE A 427 4.79 -5.00 -9.41
CA ILE A 427 6.10 -4.37 -9.17
C ILE A 427 7.25 -5.39 -9.35
N CYS A 428 7.10 -6.60 -8.83
CA CYS A 428 8.10 -7.66 -9.00
C CYS A 428 8.33 -8.00 -10.48
N ILE A 429 7.25 -8.19 -11.25
CA ILE A 429 7.32 -8.50 -12.68
C ILE A 429 7.95 -7.32 -13.44
N ALA A 430 7.51 -6.09 -13.16
CA ALA A 430 8.06 -4.89 -13.76
C ALA A 430 9.56 -4.75 -13.48
N GLY A 431 10.00 -4.96 -12.23
CA GLY A 431 11.41 -4.89 -11.86
C GLY A 431 12.29 -5.86 -12.66
N LEU A 432 11.81 -7.08 -12.94
CA LEU A 432 12.51 -8.03 -13.80
C LEU A 432 12.56 -7.58 -15.27
N ILE A 433 11.45 -7.04 -15.79
CA ILE A 433 11.37 -6.51 -17.15
C ILE A 433 12.29 -5.30 -17.31
N SER A 434 12.28 -4.38 -16.35
CA SER A 434 13.04 -3.11 -16.37
C SER A 434 14.55 -3.32 -16.42
N ILE A 435 15.09 -4.34 -15.75
CA ILE A 435 16.53 -4.67 -15.81
C ILE A 435 16.99 -4.90 -17.27
N VAL A 436 16.19 -5.62 -18.06
CA VAL A 436 16.49 -5.90 -19.47
C VAL A 436 16.12 -4.70 -20.34
N MET A 437 15.00 -4.05 -20.04
CA MET A 437 14.46 -2.97 -20.88
C MET A 437 15.33 -1.72 -20.84
N GLU A 438 15.79 -1.28 -19.66
CA GLU A 438 16.64 -0.11 -19.48
C GLU A 438 17.95 -0.26 -20.28
N THR A 439 18.62 -1.40 -20.11
CA THR A 439 19.90 -1.70 -20.77
C THR A 439 19.73 -1.80 -22.29
N SER A 440 18.73 -2.54 -22.76
CA SER A 440 18.45 -2.71 -24.19
C SER A 440 18.07 -1.39 -24.87
N LEU A 441 17.27 -0.55 -24.21
CA LEU A 441 16.90 0.76 -24.75
C LEU A 441 18.10 1.70 -24.81
N CYS A 442 18.94 1.75 -23.78
CA CYS A 442 20.14 2.58 -23.79
C CYS A 442 21.12 2.12 -24.88
N ASP A 443 21.40 0.81 -25.00
CA ASP A 443 22.27 0.27 -26.04
C ASP A 443 21.75 0.58 -27.45
N TYR A 444 20.42 0.45 -27.66
CA TYR A 444 19.79 0.81 -28.91
C TYR A 444 19.92 2.31 -29.22
N GLN A 445 19.69 3.18 -28.24
CA GLN A 445 19.81 4.63 -28.41
C GLN A 445 21.25 5.03 -28.77
N VAL A 446 22.25 4.45 -28.09
CA VAL A 446 23.68 4.67 -28.38
C VAL A 446 24.02 4.22 -29.80
N ALA A 447 23.56 3.04 -30.23
CA ALA A 447 23.78 2.54 -31.59
C ALA A 447 23.17 3.45 -32.67
N HIS A 448 22.15 4.24 -32.33
CA HIS A 448 21.49 5.19 -33.22
C HIS A 448 21.92 6.66 -32.96
N GLY A 449 23.07 6.88 -32.32
CA GLY A 449 23.68 8.20 -32.17
C GLY A 449 23.12 9.05 -31.03
N ARG A 450 22.32 8.47 -30.11
CA ARG A 450 21.83 9.12 -28.88
C ARG A 450 22.50 8.48 -27.66
N ASP A 451 23.64 9.01 -27.26
CA ASP A 451 24.45 8.51 -26.13
C ASP A 451 24.12 9.18 -24.79
N TRP A 452 22.99 9.90 -24.68
CA TRP A 452 22.62 10.66 -23.49
C TRP A 452 22.53 9.78 -22.23
N CYS A 453 22.06 8.54 -22.34
CA CYS A 453 21.98 7.61 -21.22
C CYS A 453 23.37 7.27 -20.63
N GLN A 454 24.43 7.28 -21.45
CA GLN A 454 25.81 7.09 -20.97
C GLN A 454 26.44 8.37 -20.40
N ARG A 455 25.92 9.54 -20.78
CA ARG A 455 26.36 10.86 -20.30
C ARG A 455 25.76 11.24 -18.95
N VAL A 456 24.87 10.43 -18.38
CA VAL A 456 24.41 10.56 -17.00
C VAL A 456 25.54 10.12 -16.07
N THR A 457 26.58 10.96 -15.94
CA THR A 457 27.67 10.71 -15.00
C THR A 457 27.16 10.80 -13.57
N VAL A 458 27.28 9.70 -12.84
CA VAL A 458 27.22 9.73 -11.37
C VAL A 458 28.45 10.52 -10.93
N SER A 459 28.24 11.73 -10.40
CA SER A 459 29.27 12.44 -9.65
C SER A 459 29.61 11.61 -8.41
N HIS A 460 30.51 10.63 -8.56
CA HIS A 460 31.34 10.22 -7.45
C HIS A 460 32.01 11.50 -6.96
N GLY A 461 31.65 11.94 -5.75
CA GLY A 461 32.28 13.07 -5.10
C GLY A 461 33.79 12.94 -5.19
N ARG A 462 34.38 13.68 -6.12
CA ARG A 462 35.81 14.00 -6.09
C ARG A 462 35.92 15.26 -5.26
N GLY A 463 36.78 15.17 -4.27
CA GLY A 463 36.80 16.06 -3.12
C GLY A 463 37.03 17.53 -3.47
N LEU A 464 36.57 18.36 -2.54
CA LEU A 464 37.41 19.34 -1.88
C LEU A 464 37.18 19.21 -0.38
#